data_AF-A0A963BXH0-F1
#
_entry.id   AF-A0A963BXH0-F1
#
_cell.length_a   1.000
_cell.length_b   1.000
_cell.length_c   1.000
_cell.angle_alpha   90.00
_cell.angle_beta   90.00
_cell.angle_gamma   90.00
#
_symmetry.space_group_name_H-M   'P 1'
#
loop_
_entity.id
_entity.type
_entity.pdbx_description
1 polymer ?
#
loop_
_entity_poly.entity_id
_entity_poly.type
_entity_poly.pdbx_seq_one_letter_code
_entity_poly.pdbx_strand_id
1 'polypeptide(L)'
;MSVRFKGTDLRPVFAEAVANQCRVILVKEQGVYFLAEPGERRPDGRQKLIAYSVGCNPDVDAFDDWWELARAEFGGDDFGQLFDPHDGVCALILSGEDDLEVSATATHLCGRQLPAPSQPPFRWLLLFWCSSPCGTHARLQPGK
;
A
#
# COMPACT_ATOMS: atom_id res chain seq x y z
N MET A 1 -16.94 3.37 -1.22
CA MET A 1 -16.52 1.96 -1.14
C MET A 1 -15.02 2.01 -0.92
N SER A 2 -14.25 1.01 -1.31
CA SER A 2 -12.78 1.10 -1.34
C SER A 2 -12.24 0.09 -2.36
N VAL A 3 -11.07 0.37 -2.92
CA VAL A 3 -10.32 -0.59 -3.72
C VAL A 3 -9.08 -1.05 -2.96
N ARG A 4 -8.74 -2.33 -3.10
CA ARG A 4 -7.60 -2.94 -2.41
C ARG A 4 -6.46 -3.16 -3.39
N PHE A 5 -5.24 -2.86 -2.97
CA PHE A 5 -4.01 -3.21 -3.65
C PHE A 5 -3.25 -4.22 -2.80
N LYS A 6 -2.70 -5.24 -3.45
CA LYS A 6 -1.85 -6.21 -2.76
C LYS A 6 -0.51 -5.57 -2.46
N GLY A 7 -0.05 -5.69 -1.21
CA GLY A 7 1.27 -5.22 -0.81
C GLY A 7 2.39 -5.88 -1.62
N THR A 8 2.20 -7.14 -2.03
CA THR A 8 3.16 -7.86 -2.90
C THR A 8 3.39 -7.18 -4.23
N ASP A 9 2.37 -6.51 -4.76
CA ASP A 9 2.39 -5.92 -6.09
C ASP A 9 2.84 -4.45 -5.99
N LEU A 10 2.49 -3.77 -4.89
CA LEU A 10 2.92 -2.39 -4.60
C LEU A 10 4.40 -2.27 -4.25
N ARG A 11 4.94 -3.21 -3.46
CA ARG A 11 6.32 -3.13 -2.97
C ARG A 11 7.36 -2.93 -4.09
N PRO A 12 7.32 -3.68 -5.21
CA PRO A 12 8.21 -3.45 -6.34
C PRO A 12 8.09 -2.04 -6.94
N VAL A 13 6.88 -1.52 -7.10
CA VAL A 13 6.63 -0.17 -7.64
C VAL A 13 7.20 0.90 -6.73
N PHE A 14 6.96 0.78 -5.42
CA PHE A 14 7.45 1.75 -4.44
C PHE A 14 8.96 1.67 -4.28
N ALA A 15 9.54 0.46 -4.31
CA ALA A 15 10.98 0.27 -4.29
C ALA A 15 11.67 0.86 -5.52
N GLU A 16 11.07 0.72 -6.71
CA GLU A 16 11.54 1.39 -7.93
C GLU A 16 11.53 2.91 -7.76
N ALA A 17 10.44 3.47 -7.24
CA ALA A 17 10.36 4.92 -7.02
C ALA A 17 11.41 5.43 -6.03
N VAL A 18 11.66 4.70 -4.94
CA VAL A 18 12.75 5.01 -4.00
C VAL A 18 14.12 4.94 -4.69
N ALA A 19 14.39 3.88 -5.44
CA ALA A 19 15.66 3.69 -6.12
C ALA A 19 15.93 4.78 -7.18
N ASN A 20 14.87 5.21 -7.88
CA ASN A 20 14.92 6.26 -8.89
C ASN A 20 14.78 7.66 -8.31
N GLN A 21 14.63 7.80 -6.98
CA GLN A 21 14.40 9.06 -6.27
C GLN A 21 13.24 9.86 -6.88
N CYS A 22 12.13 9.20 -7.20
CA CYS A 22 10.98 9.78 -7.85
C CYS A 22 9.66 9.53 -7.10
N ARG A 23 8.57 10.12 -7.61
CA ARG A 23 7.24 9.98 -7.03
C ARG A 23 6.55 8.73 -7.55
N VAL A 24 5.59 8.23 -6.78
CA VAL A 24 4.62 7.24 -7.26
C VAL A 24 3.33 7.96 -7.63
N ILE A 25 2.65 7.49 -8.66
CA ILE A 25 1.38 8.04 -9.11
C ILE A 25 0.30 6.95 -9.04
N LEU A 26 -0.83 7.28 -8.42
CA LEU A 26 -2.07 6.52 -8.53
C LEU A 26 -2.85 7.06 -9.72
N VAL A 27 -3.13 6.21 -10.70
CA VAL A 27 -3.84 6.56 -11.92
C VAL A 27 -5.18 5.83 -11.95
N LYS A 28 -6.22 6.55 -12.36
CA LYS A 28 -7.44 5.97 -12.92
C LYS A 28 -7.54 6.39 -14.38
N GLU A 29 -7.57 5.41 -15.26
CA GLU A 29 -7.78 5.55 -16.69
C GLU A 29 -8.28 4.18 -17.20
N GLN A 30 -7.38 3.36 -17.74
CA GLN A 30 -7.65 1.95 -18.08
C GLN A 30 -7.36 1.06 -16.86
N GLY A 31 -8.33 1.03 -15.95
CA GLY A 31 -8.19 0.43 -14.62
C GLY A 31 -7.73 1.44 -13.56
N VAL A 32 -7.34 0.92 -12.40
CA VAL A 32 -6.82 1.72 -11.27
C VAL A 32 -5.51 1.12 -10.79
N TYR A 33 -4.43 1.90 -10.82
CA TYR A 33 -3.08 1.37 -10.59
C TYR A 33 -2.07 2.37 -10.05
N PHE A 34 -1.02 1.85 -9.39
CA PHE A 34 0.18 2.61 -9.04
C PHE A 34 1.34 2.33 -10.02
N LEU A 35 2.13 3.38 -10.32
CA LEU A 35 3.43 3.28 -10.99
C LEU A 35 4.40 4.37 -10.52
N ALA A 36 5.69 4.27 -10.89
CA ALA A 36 6.72 5.28 -10.62
C ALA A 36 6.86 6.30 -11.77
N GLU A 37 7.10 7.58 -11.46
CA GLU A 37 7.12 8.70 -12.42
C GLU A 37 8.50 9.42 -12.46
N PRO A 38 9.62 8.73 -12.75
CA PRO A 38 9.72 7.75 -13.83
C PRO A 38 10.13 6.35 -13.34
N GLY A 39 9.39 5.34 -13.77
CA GLY A 39 9.81 3.96 -13.66
C GLY A 39 10.41 3.42 -14.96
N GLU A 40 11.00 2.24 -14.88
CA GLU A 40 11.58 1.52 -16.00
C GLU A 40 10.50 1.19 -17.04
N ARG A 41 10.82 1.40 -18.33
CA ARG A 41 9.96 1.01 -19.45
C ARG A 41 10.53 -0.21 -20.16
N ARG A 42 9.63 -1.08 -20.60
CA ARG A 42 9.96 -2.21 -21.47
C ARG A 42 10.28 -1.70 -22.89
N PRO A 43 10.92 -2.53 -23.74
CA PRO A 43 11.21 -2.15 -25.13
C PRO A 43 9.98 -1.81 -25.97
N ASP A 44 8.80 -2.30 -25.58
CA ASP A 44 7.50 -1.98 -26.20
C ASP A 44 6.91 -0.62 -25.75
N GLY A 45 7.63 0.10 -24.87
CA GLY A 45 7.21 1.39 -24.31
C GLY A 45 6.30 1.30 -23.10
N ARG A 46 5.83 0.10 -22.70
CA ARG A 46 4.97 -0.06 -21.53
C ARG A 46 5.76 0.08 -20.24
N GLN A 47 5.09 0.55 -19.18
CA GLN A 47 5.68 0.59 -17.85
C GLN A 47 5.99 -0.84 -17.38
N LYS A 48 7.20 -1.07 -16.87
CA LYS A 48 7.64 -2.41 -16.47
C LYS A 48 6.92 -2.89 -15.22
N LEU A 49 6.76 -2.00 -14.24
CA LEU A 49 6.10 -2.24 -12.96
C LEU A 49 4.83 -1.41 -12.88
N ILE A 50 3.71 -2.10 -12.75
CA ILE A 50 2.38 -1.53 -12.51
C ILE A 50 1.72 -2.40 -11.44
N ALA A 51 1.12 -1.77 -10.45
CA ALA A 51 0.35 -2.45 -9.41
C ALA A 51 -1.13 -2.06 -9.53
N TYR A 52 -1.93 -2.91 -10.15
CA TYR A 52 -3.38 -2.72 -10.26
C TYR A 52 -4.08 -3.01 -8.93
N SER A 53 -5.18 -2.30 -8.65
CA SER A 53 -6.08 -2.71 -7.58
C SER A 53 -6.82 -4.00 -7.96
N VAL A 54 -7.17 -4.78 -6.95
CA VAL A 54 -7.97 -5.99 -7.07
C VAL A 54 -9.33 -5.62 -7.68
N GLY A 55 -9.67 -6.26 -8.80
CA GLY A 55 -10.90 -6.01 -9.54
C GLY A 55 -10.84 -4.79 -10.46
N CYS A 56 -9.68 -4.13 -10.61
CA CYS A 56 -9.49 -3.06 -11.60
C CYS A 56 -8.31 -3.25 -12.54
N ASN A 57 -8.00 -4.49 -12.91
CA ASN A 57 -7.00 -4.81 -13.92
C ASN A 57 -7.67 -5.16 -15.26
N PRO A 58 -7.57 -4.32 -16.31
CA PRO A 58 -8.24 -4.56 -17.59
C PRO A 58 -7.68 -5.78 -18.36
N ASP A 59 -6.50 -6.28 -18.02
CA ASP A 59 -5.93 -7.49 -18.64
C ASP A 59 -6.54 -8.78 -18.09
N VAL A 60 -7.25 -8.72 -16.96
CA VAL A 60 -7.75 -9.89 -16.21
C VAL A 60 -9.24 -9.80 -15.88
N ASP A 61 -9.70 -8.62 -15.47
CA ASP A 61 -11.08 -8.36 -15.06
C ASP A 61 -11.94 -7.95 -16.26
N ALA A 62 -13.21 -8.36 -16.27
CA ALA A 62 -14.14 -7.99 -17.34
C ALA A 62 -14.39 -6.48 -17.36
N PHE A 63 -14.61 -5.92 -18.55
CA PHE A 63 -14.75 -4.47 -18.74
C PHE A 63 -15.82 -3.85 -17.83
N ASP A 64 -17.04 -4.39 -17.86
CA ASP A 64 -18.15 -3.85 -17.07
C ASP A 64 -17.88 -3.93 -15.56
N ASP A 65 -17.19 -4.98 -15.10
CA ASP A 65 -16.89 -5.19 -13.68
C ASP A 65 -15.88 -4.17 -13.16
N TRP A 66 -14.73 -4.02 -13.84
CA TRP A 66 -13.72 -3.08 -13.37
C TRP A 66 -14.14 -1.63 -13.56
N TRP A 67 -14.83 -1.34 -14.67
CA TRP A 67 -15.27 0.02 -14.99
C TRP A 67 -16.27 0.52 -13.95
N GLU A 68 -17.29 -0.27 -13.63
CA GLU A 68 -18.29 0.12 -12.63
C GLU A 68 -17.69 0.17 -11.22
N LEU A 69 -16.73 -0.71 -10.87
CA LEU A 69 -16.03 -0.62 -9.59
C LEU A 69 -15.21 0.67 -9.47
N ALA A 70 -14.40 0.97 -10.48
CA ALA A 70 -13.59 2.19 -10.52
C ALA A 70 -14.46 3.45 -10.51
N ARG A 71 -15.57 3.43 -11.26
CA ARG A 71 -16.52 4.55 -11.34
C ARG A 71 -17.28 4.75 -10.03
N ALA A 72 -17.72 3.68 -9.38
CA ALA A 72 -18.42 3.75 -8.11
C ALA A 72 -17.55 4.34 -7.01
N GLU A 73 -16.24 4.08 -7.04
CA GLU A 73 -15.32 4.59 -6.03
C GLU A 73 -14.78 5.98 -6.35
N PHE A 74 -14.28 6.19 -7.56
CA PHE A 74 -13.52 7.39 -7.91
C PHE A 74 -14.27 8.36 -8.86
N GLY A 75 -15.51 8.04 -9.22
CA GLY A 75 -16.27 8.81 -10.19
C GLY A 75 -15.89 8.50 -11.64
N GLY A 76 -16.50 9.24 -12.57
CA GLY A 76 -16.33 9.01 -14.01
C GLY A 76 -14.98 9.48 -14.57
N ASP A 77 -14.39 10.50 -13.96
CA ASP A 77 -13.24 11.22 -14.52
C ASP A 77 -11.92 10.47 -14.31
N ASP A 78 -10.99 10.64 -15.25
CA ASP A 78 -9.62 10.13 -15.15
C ASP A 78 -8.76 11.05 -14.28
N PHE A 79 -7.83 10.48 -13.53
CA PHE A 79 -6.94 11.25 -12.67
C PHE A 79 -5.58 10.58 -12.49
N GLY A 80 -4.60 11.38 -12.07
CA GLY A 80 -3.29 10.95 -11.63
C GLY A 80 -2.90 11.69 -10.35
N GLN A 81 -2.83 11.00 -9.21
CA GLN A 81 -2.41 11.59 -7.94
C GLN A 81 -1.00 11.13 -7.56
N LEU A 82 -0.12 12.11 -7.31
CA LEU A 82 1.25 11.88 -6.90
C LEU A 82 1.37 11.67 -5.38
N PHE A 83 2.25 10.75 -4.99
CA PHE A 83 2.64 10.47 -3.62
C PHE A 83 4.16 10.41 -3.50
N ASP A 84 4.66 10.81 -2.33
CA ASP A 84 6.05 10.61 -1.94
C ASP A 84 6.24 9.17 -1.43
N PRO A 85 7.16 8.36 -1.99
CA PRO A 85 7.37 7.00 -1.52
C PRO A 85 7.97 6.92 -0.10
N HIS A 86 8.54 8.00 0.42
CA HIS A 86 9.11 8.08 1.77
C HIS A 86 8.12 8.53 2.84
N ASP A 87 6.89 8.90 2.48
CA ASP A 87 5.90 9.44 3.41
C ASP A 87 4.65 8.54 3.53
N GLY A 88 3.97 8.69 4.67
CA GLY A 88 2.64 8.18 4.94
C GLY A 88 2.51 6.69 4.65
N VAL A 89 1.48 6.37 3.86
CA VAL A 89 1.10 4.98 3.61
C VAL A 89 2.10 4.23 2.71
N CYS A 90 2.85 4.93 1.86
CA CYS A 90 3.85 4.31 0.98
C CYS A 90 5.02 3.74 1.80
N ALA A 91 5.54 4.53 2.74
CA ALA A 91 6.60 4.10 3.65
C ALA A 91 6.15 2.90 4.52
N LEU A 92 4.90 2.93 4.98
CA LEU A 92 4.33 1.83 5.77
C LEU A 92 4.27 0.53 4.98
N ILE A 93 3.73 0.56 3.75
CA ILE A 93 3.64 -0.62 2.87
C ILE A 93 5.02 -1.17 2.50
N LEU A 94 6.01 -0.29 2.28
CA LEU A 94 7.40 -0.69 2.02
C LEU A 94 8.02 -1.45 3.19
N SER A 95 7.68 -1.09 4.43
CA SER A 95 8.23 -1.70 5.64
C SER A 95 7.49 -2.97 6.10
N GLY A 96 6.31 -3.24 5.55
CA GLY A 96 5.40 -4.28 6.01
C GLY A 96 5.00 -5.30 4.95
N GLU A 97 4.16 -6.26 5.38
CA GLU A 97 3.57 -7.26 4.48
C GLU A 97 2.16 -6.87 4.00
N ASP A 98 1.63 -5.80 4.56
CA ASP A 98 0.23 -5.41 4.46
C ASP A 98 -0.17 -4.88 3.09
N ASP A 99 -1.47 -4.95 2.85
CA ASP A 99 -2.14 -4.43 1.67
C ASP A 99 -2.55 -2.97 1.88
N LEU A 100 -2.86 -2.29 0.78
CA LEU A 100 -3.31 -0.91 0.80
C LEU A 100 -4.76 -0.83 0.34
N GLU A 101 -5.61 -0.27 1.16
CA GLU A 101 -6.96 0.15 0.80
C GLU A 101 -6.95 1.62 0.41
N VAL A 102 -7.54 1.95 -0.73
CA VAL A 102 -7.71 3.32 -1.19
C VAL A 102 -9.19 3.59 -1.40
N SER A 103 -9.64 4.73 -0.91
CA SER A 103 -10.99 5.23 -1.14
C SER A 103 -10.98 6.71 -1.49
N ALA A 104 -11.96 7.17 -2.24
CA ALA A 104 -12.18 8.59 -2.46
C ALA A 104 -13.25 9.13 -1.51
N THR A 105 -13.00 10.34 -1.03
CA THR A 105 -14.02 11.22 -0.46
C THR A 105 -14.38 12.27 -1.51
N ALA A 106 -15.37 13.12 -1.22
CA ALA A 106 -15.78 14.19 -2.14
C ALA A 106 -14.64 15.13 -2.56
N THR A 107 -13.54 15.20 -1.79
CA THR A 107 -12.45 16.15 -2.01
C THR A 107 -11.04 15.55 -1.95
N HIS A 108 -10.87 14.33 -1.42
CA HIS A 108 -9.55 13.75 -1.16
C HIS A 108 -9.52 12.24 -1.35
N LEU A 109 -8.37 11.71 -1.77
CA LEU A 109 -8.08 10.28 -1.64
C LEU A 109 -7.61 9.96 -0.22
N CYS A 110 -8.06 8.84 0.31
CA CYS A 110 -7.65 8.29 1.60
C CYS A 110 -7.00 6.93 1.38
N GLY A 111 -5.82 6.72 1.98
CA GLY A 111 -5.12 5.44 2.00
C GLY A 111 -5.13 4.84 3.40
N ARG A 112 -5.41 3.55 3.52
CA ARG A 112 -5.41 2.80 4.78
C ARG A 112 -4.73 1.45 4.62
N GLN A 113 -3.86 1.10 5.55
CA GLN A 113 -3.21 -0.21 5.57
C GLN A 113 -4.19 -1.31 6.03
N LEU A 114 -4.13 -2.46 5.38
CA LEU A 114 -4.91 -3.66 5.70
C LEU A 114 -3.99 -4.86 5.92
N PRO A 115 -4.26 -5.73 6.91
CA PRO A 115 -3.52 -6.97 7.03
C PRO A 115 -3.64 -7.80 5.74
N ALA A 116 -2.52 -8.33 5.26
CA ALA A 116 -2.52 -9.26 4.15
C ALA A 116 -3.40 -10.48 4.48
N PRO A 117 -4.18 -11.02 3.52
CA PRO A 117 -5.16 -12.07 3.80
C PRO A 117 -4.49 -13.40 4.22
N SER A 118 -3.18 -13.55 4.02
CA SER A 118 -2.38 -14.68 4.46
C SER A 118 -1.93 -14.62 5.93
N GLN A 119 -2.16 -13.51 6.64
CA GLN A 119 -1.81 -13.43 8.06
C GLN A 119 -2.95 -13.98 8.94
N PRO A 120 -2.68 -15.02 9.77
CA PRO A 120 -3.66 -15.47 10.75
C PRO A 120 -3.94 -14.34 11.76
N PRO A 121 -5.16 -14.25 12.33
CA PRO A 121 -5.63 -13.10 13.12
C PRO A 121 -4.88 -12.85 14.46
N PHE A 122 -3.80 -13.55 14.76
CA PHE A 122 -3.18 -13.63 16.09
C PHE A 122 -1.82 -12.92 16.25
N ARG A 123 -1.46 -11.95 15.40
CA ARG A 123 -0.15 -11.27 15.53
C ARG A 123 -0.12 -10.09 16.53
N TRP A 124 -1.21 -9.81 17.24
CA TRP A 124 -1.26 -8.73 18.25
C TRP A 124 -0.76 -9.10 19.66
N LEU A 125 -0.36 -10.35 19.93
CA LEU A 125 -0.02 -10.82 21.29
C LEU A 125 1.49 -10.99 21.59
N LEU A 126 2.41 -10.64 20.68
CA LEU A 126 3.86 -10.84 20.89
C LEU A 126 4.73 -9.59 20.81
N LEU A 127 4.16 -8.38 20.93
CA LEU A 127 4.96 -7.15 21.13
C LEU A 127 4.75 -6.49 22.51
N PHE A 128 4.10 -7.18 23.45
CA PHE A 128 4.13 -6.85 24.89
C PHE A 128 4.96 -7.88 25.68
N TRP A 129 6.21 -8.12 25.27
CA TRP A 129 7.23 -8.61 26.19
C TRP A 129 8.63 -8.22 25.72
N CYS A 130 9.36 -7.54 26.60
CA CYS A 130 10.78 -7.16 26.52
C CYS A 130 11.19 -6.02 25.57
N SER A 131 10.89 -4.80 26.00
CA SER A 131 11.95 -3.79 26.13
C SER A 131 11.75 -2.94 27.39
N SER A 132 12.54 -3.25 28.41
CA SER A 132 12.93 -2.28 29.44
C SER A 132 14.28 -2.71 30.01
N PRO A 133 15.37 -2.01 29.64
CA PRO A 133 16.62 -2.04 30.37
C PRO A 133 16.69 -0.78 31.25
N CYS A 134 16.48 -0.90 32.55
CA CYS A 134 17.04 0.06 33.50
C CYS A 134 17.07 -0.55 34.90
N GLY A 135 18.27 -0.79 35.42
CA GLY A 135 18.46 -1.24 36.80
C GLY A 135 18.20 -0.13 37.80
N THR A 136 18.09 -0.50 39.08
CA THR A 136 18.96 -0.02 40.17
C THR A 136 18.63 -0.85 41.42
N HIS A 137 19.66 -1.14 42.19
CA HIS A 137 19.69 -1.87 43.45
C HIS A 137 18.57 -1.57 44.45
N ALA A 138 18.03 -2.61 45.08
CA ALA A 138 17.70 -2.59 46.51
C ALA A 138 17.82 -4.01 47.10
N ARG A 139 18.87 -4.23 47.88
CA ARG A 139 19.03 -5.32 48.85
C ARG A 139 18.22 -4.95 50.09
N LEU A 140 17.49 -5.91 50.70
CA LEU A 140 17.18 -6.07 52.15
C LEU A 140 16.21 -7.28 52.30
N GLN A 141 16.74 -8.49 52.50
CA GLN A 141 16.73 -9.31 53.74
C GLN A 141 15.59 -10.35 53.85
N PRO A 142 15.88 -11.59 54.33
CA PRO A 142 14.89 -12.64 54.50
C PRO A 142 14.25 -12.58 55.90
N GLY A 143 12.97 -12.95 56.01
CA GLY A 143 12.24 -12.91 57.28
C GLY A 143 11.16 -13.98 57.39
N LYS A 144 11.58 -15.12 57.96
CA LYS A 144 10.85 -16.26 58.56
C LYS A 144 10.12 -17.24 57.65
#